data_AF-A0A4R4VWF3-F1
#
_entry.id   AF-A0A4R4VWF3-F1
#
_cell.length_a   1.000
_cell.length_b   1.000
_cell.length_c   1.000
_cell.angle_alpha   90.00
_cell.angle_beta   90.00
_cell.angle_gamma   90.00
#
_symmetry.space_group_name_H-M   'P 1'
#
loop_
_entity.id
_entity.type
_entity.pdbx_description
1 polymer ?
#
loop_
_entity_poly.entity_id
_entity_poly.type
_entity_poly.pdbx_seq_one_letter_code
_entity_poly.pdbx_strand_id
1 'polypeptide(L)'
;MLDDVLAGLYLAVDSDGRLRWLGKAHRNGGVGARLREHLAHPERARVYSELFVVAADPFGPSKALTAAEGKAADLLALRGRMGSRTWPSSEGWLTLLTSYSAPGLGQQRNTGASR
;
A
#
# COMPACT_ATOMS: atom_id res chain seq x y z
N MET A 1 -7.54 -4.50 -13.26
CA MET A 1 -8.10 -4.52 -11.89
C MET A 1 -7.22 -3.77 -10.88
N LEU A 2 -5.88 -3.75 -11.01
CA LEU A 2 -5.03 -2.91 -10.13
C LEU A 2 -5.02 -1.42 -10.49
N ASP A 3 -5.51 -1.03 -11.66
CA ASP A 3 -5.63 0.38 -12.06
C ASP A 3 -6.65 1.16 -11.20
N ASP A 4 -7.57 0.48 -10.52
CA ASP A 4 -8.56 1.09 -9.64
C ASP A 4 -8.01 1.37 -8.22
N VAL A 5 -6.85 0.81 -7.87
CA VAL A 5 -6.22 1.01 -6.55
C VAL A 5 -5.44 2.33 -6.57
N LEU A 6 -6.13 3.43 -6.32
CA LEU A 6 -5.56 4.78 -6.38
C LEU A 6 -4.57 5.08 -5.26
N ALA A 7 -4.63 4.36 -4.15
CA ALA A 7 -3.70 4.50 -3.03
C ALA A 7 -3.48 3.17 -2.32
N GLY A 8 -2.28 2.96 -1.79
CA GLY A 8 -1.97 1.73 -1.07
C GLY A 8 -0.48 1.42 -1.01
N LEU A 9 -0.18 0.29 -0.36
CA LEU A 9 1.13 -0.35 -0.41
C LEU A 9 1.08 -1.52 -1.39
N TYR A 10 2.21 -1.78 -2.04
CA TYR A 10 2.38 -2.94 -2.89
C TYR A 10 3.75 -3.55 -2.66
N LEU A 11 3.82 -4.87 -2.78
CA LEU A 11 5.05 -5.62 -2.68
C LEU A 11 5.16 -6.65 -3.79
N ALA A 12 6.38 -6.89 -4.24
CA ALA A 12 6.70 -7.87 -5.26
C ALA A 12 7.69 -8.90 -4.68
N VAL A 13 7.43 -10.17 -4.95
CA VAL A 13 8.29 -11.29 -4.54
C VAL A 13 8.80 -12.04 -5.75
N ASP A 14 9.94 -12.72 -5.62
CA ASP A 14 10.43 -13.68 -6.61
C ASP A 14 9.73 -15.05 -6.48
N SER A 15 10.12 -16.00 -7.33
CA SER A 15 9.57 -17.37 -7.34
C SER A 15 9.86 -18.15 -6.06
N ASP A 16 10.84 -17.71 -5.26
CA ASP A 16 11.16 -18.31 -3.96
C ASP A 16 10.40 -17.62 -2.81
N GLY A 17 9.48 -16.71 -3.14
CA GLY A 17 8.71 -15.92 -2.17
C GLY A 17 9.54 -14.85 -1.46
N ARG A 18 10.75 -14.53 -1.94
CA ARG A 18 11.59 -13.51 -1.32
C ARG A 18 11.15 -12.12 -1.77
N LEU A 19 11.05 -11.20 -0.82
CA LEU A 19 10.71 -9.82 -1.12
C LEU A 19 11.78 -9.16 -2.00
N ARG A 20 11.36 -8.67 -3.16
CA ARG A 20 12.20 -7.95 -4.13
C ARG A 20 11.86 -6.47 -4.20
N TRP A 21 10.64 -6.11 -3.83
CA TRP A 21 10.20 -4.73 -3.80
C TRP A 21 9.10 -4.52 -2.76
N LEU A 22 9.16 -3.38 -2.07
CA LEU A 22 8.06 -2.81 -1.30
C LEU A 22 7.94 -1.35 -1.75
N GLY A 23 6.72 -0.87 -1.97
CA GLY A 23 6.47 0.51 -2.35
C GLY A 23 5.08 0.98 -1.98
N LYS A 24 4.84 2.26 -2.23
CA LYS A 24 3.56 2.93 -2.00
C LYS A 24 3.10 3.66 -3.26
N ALA A 25 1.79 3.84 -3.38
CA ALA A 25 1.17 4.70 -4.38
C ALA A 25 0.13 5.62 -3.74
N HIS A 26 -0.05 6.82 -4.30
CA HIS A 26 -1.07 7.77 -3.85
C HIS A 26 -1.47 8.71 -5.00
N ARG A 27 -2.74 8.60 -5.43
CA ARG A 27 -3.50 9.41 -6.42
C ARG A 27 -2.95 9.50 -7.85
N ASN A 28 -1.63 9.58 -8.05
CA ASN A 28 -1.02 9.70 -9.38
C ASN A 28 -0.98 8.35 -10.11
N GLY A 29 -2.12 7.92 -10.65
CA GLY A 29 -2.28 6.65 -11.38
C GLY A 29 -2.31 5.39 -10.51
N GLY A 30 -2.20 5.55 -9.19
CA GLY A 30 -2.36 4.46 -8.24
C GLY A 30 -1.28 3.38 -8.33
N VAL A 31 -1.60 2.22 -7.77
CA VAL A 31 -0.72 1.05 -7.76
C VAL A 31 -0.51 0.53 -9.19
N GLY A 32 -1.56 0.50 -10.02
CA GLY A 32 -1.47 0.07 -11.42
C GLY A 32 -0.43 0.83 -12.23
N ALA A 33 -0.40 2.17 -12.16
CA ALA A 33 0.61 2.96 -12.86
C ALA A 33 2.04 2.67 -12.35
N ARG A 34 2.23 2.49 -11.04
CA ARG A 34 3.53 2.15 -10.46
C ARG A 34 4.01 0.77 -10.88
N LEU A 35 3.12 -0.20 -10.96
CA LEU A 35 3.47 -1.53 -11.43
C LEU A 35 3.82 -1.52 -12.91
N ARG A 36 3.10 -0.77 -13.74
CA ARG A 36 3.45 -0.60 -15.16
C ARG A 36 4.85 0.03 -15.32
N GLU A 37 5.17 1.05 -14.53
CA GLU A 37 6.50 1.66 -14.48
C GLU A 37 7.58 0.62 -14.12
N HIS A 38 7.33 -0.23 -13.11
CA HIS A 38 8.26 -1.29 -12.73
C HIS A 38 8.41 -2.37 -13.80
N LEU A 39 7.32 -2.82 -14.39
CA LEU A 39 7.32 -3.90 -15.39
C LEU A 39 7.83 -3.44 -16.75
N ALA A 40 7.90 -2.13 -17.00
CA ALA A 40 8.61 -1.58 -18.15
C ALA A 40 10.13 -1.82 -18.08
N HIS A 41 10.68 -2.12 -16.91
CA HIS A 41 12.08 -2.49 -16.71
C HIS A 41 12.26 -4.01 -16.82
N PRO A 42 12.92 -4.53 -17.87
CA PRO A 42 13.00 -5.97 -18.13
C PRO A 42 13.65 -6.77 -17.00
N GLU A 43 14.61 -6.17 -16.29
CA GLU A 43 15.29 -6.80 -15.16
C GLU A 43 14.37 -7.01 -13.95
N ARG A 44 13.38 -6.14 -13.76
CA ARG A 44 12.37 -6.26 -12.68
C ARG A 44 11.28 -7.22 -13.09
N ALA A 45 10.81 -7.10 -14.34
CA ALA A 45 9.75 -7.97 -14.88
C ALA A 45 10.14 -9.46 -14.86
N ARG A 46 11.43 -9.79 -15.05
CA ARG A 46 11.94 -11.17 -14.97
C ARG A 46 12.00 -11.72 -13.54
N VAL A 47 12.06 -10.84 -12.54
CA VAL A 47 12.30 -11.21 -11.14
C VAL A 47 11.00 -11.29 -10.36
N TYR A 48 9.98 -10.50 -10.71
CA TYR A 48 8.71 -10.50 -10.00
C TYR A 48 7.84 -11.67 -10.43
N SER A 49 7.56 -12.58 -9.50
CA SER A 49 6.66 -13.72 -9.68
C SER A 49 5.25 -13.40 -9.20
N GLU A 50 5.13 -12.77 -8.03
CA GLU A 50 3.85 -12.42 -7.42
C GLU A 50 3.84 -10.98 -6.90
N LEU A 51 2.64 -10.40 -6.89
CA LEU A 51 2.37 -9.04 -6.44
C LEU A 51 1.25 -9.05 -5.40
N PHE A 52 1.51 -8.44 -4.25
CA PHE A 52 0.52 -8.26 -3.20
C PHE A 52 0.25 -6.78 -3.02
N VAL A 53 -1.02 -6.42 -2.86
CA VAL A 53 -1.47 -5.03 -2.79
C VAL A 53 -2.41 -4.87 -1.59
N VAL A 54 -2.13 -3.85 -0.78
CA VAL A 54 -3.01 -3.41 0.30
C VAL A 54 -3.52 -2.03 -0.09
N ALA A 55 -4.79 -1.96 -0.48
CA ALA A 55 -5.45 -0.72 -0.82
C ALA A 55 -5.63 0.17 0.43
N ALA A 56 -5.60 1.48 0.22
CA ALA A 56 -5.88 2.49 1.21
C ALA A 56 -6.86 3.52 0.65
N ASP A 57 -7.47 4.30 1.54
CA ASP A 57 -8.30 5.42 1.13
C ASP A 57 -7.44 6.45 0.35
N PRO A 58 -7.76 6.73 -0.93
CA PRO A 58 -7.02 7.71 -1.71
C PRO A 58 -7.18 9.14 -1.19
N PHE A 59 -8.20 9.44 -0.41
CA PHE A 59 -8.40 10.75 0.20
C PHE A 59 -7.65 10.92 1.53
N GLY A 60 -7.14 9.82 2.07
CA GLY A 60 -6.30 9.81 3.27
C GLY A 60 -5.01 10.62 3.12
N PRO A 61 -4.38 11.01 4.25
CA PRO A 61 -3.17 11.80 4.22
C PRO A 61 -1.99 10.98 3.69
N SER A 62 -1.26 11.49 2.69
CA SER A 62 -0.07 10.85 2.11
C SER A 62 1.00 10.48 3.15
N LYS A 63 1.09 11.26 4.25
CA LYS A 63 1.98 10.94 5.39
C LYS A 63 1.62 9.61 6.08
N ALA A 64 0.35 9.21 6.11
CA ALA A 64 -0.07 7.94 6.69
C ALA A 64 0.43 6.76 5.85
N LEU A 65 0.32 6.83 4.53
CA LEU A 65 0.91 5.82 3.63
C LEU A 65 2.44 5.75 3.74
N THR A 66 3.08 6.90 3.96
CA THR A 66 4.54 6.97 4.17
C THR A 66 4.94 6.27 5.48
N ALA A 67 4.23 6.54 6.57
CA ALA A 67 4.48 5.87 7.85
C ALA A 67 4.12 4.38 7.80
N ALA A 68 3.06 4.00 7.07
CA ALA A 68 2.69 2.61 6.85
C ALA A 68 3.76 1.84 6.05
N GLU A 69 4.36 2.46 5.02
CA GLU A 69 5.51 1.88 4.31
C GLU A 69 6.69 1.65 5.26
N GLY A 70 7.01 2.64 6.10
CA GLY A 70 8.04 2.51 7.14
C GLY A 70 7.74 1.37 8.11
N LYS A 71 6.49 1.24 8.57
CA LYS A 71 6.05 0.17 9.47
C LYS A 71 6.13 -1.21 8.80
N ALA A 72 5.72 -1.31 7.53
CA ALA A 72 5.85 -2.55 6.76
C ALA A 72 7.32 -2.97 6.62
N ALA A 73 8.22 -2.00 6.37
CA ALA A 73 9.65 -2.27 6.31
C ALA A 73 10.22 -2.76 7.66
N ASP A 74 9.72 -2.24 8.78
CA ASP A 74 10.10 -2.72 10.12
C ASP A 74 9.65 -4.16 10.36
N LEU A 75 8.37 -4.45 10.06
CA LEU A 75 7.78 -5.78 10.27
C LEU A 75 8.43 -6.85 9.39
N LEU A 76 8.86 -6.46 8.19
CA LEU A 76 9.59 -7.33 7.26
C LEU A 76 11.12 -7.30 7.48
N ALA A 77 11.59 -6.58 8.50
CA ALA A 77 13.00 -6.44 8.85
C ALA A 77 13.89 -6.01 7.65
N LEU A 78 13.43 -5.04 6.85
CA LEU A 78 14.08 -4.63 5.60
C LEU A 78 15.14 -3.55 5.77
N ARG A 79 15.21 -2.91 6.94
CA ARG A 79 16.21 -1.87 7.23
C ARG A 79 17.61 -2.48 7.13
N GLY A 80 18.45 -1.90 6.27
CA GLY A 80 19.80 -2.40 5.99
C GLY A 80 19.86 -3.69 5.17
N ARG A 81 18.74 -4.25 4.70
CA ARG A 81 18.71 -5.49 3.91
C ARG A 81 18.44 -5.30 2.41
N MET A 82 17.84 -4.17 2.02
CA MET A 82 17.50 -3.87 0.62
C MET A 82 18.37 -2.78 0.01
N GLY A 83 19.69 -3.02 -0.02
CA GLY A 83 20.67 -2.12 -0.64
C GLY A 83 20.71 -0.73 0.01
N SER A 84 20.84 0.32 -0.81
CA SER A 84 20.94 1.72 -0.39
C SER A 84 19.59 2.38 -0.05
N ARG A 85 18.49 1.63 -0.01
CA ARG A 85 17.17 2.22 0.23
C ARG A 85 17.00 2.64 1.68
N THR A 86 16.70 3.92 1.88
CA THR A 86 16.28 4.46 3.17
C THR A 86 14.78 4.32 3.34
N TRP A 87 14.35 3.63 4.40
CA TRP A 87 12.94 3.45 4.74
C TRP A 87 12.42 4.61 5.58
N PRO A 88 11.19 5.11 5.34
CA PRO A 88 10.58 6.13 6.18
C PRO A 88 10.49 5.70 7.65
N SER A 89 10.35 6.68 8.54
CA SER A 89 10.00 6.42 9.95
C SER A 89 8.61 5.78 10.05
N SER A 90 8.44 4.87 11.00
CA SER A 90 7.15 4.28 11.38
C SER A 90 6.50 4.98 12.58
N GLU A 91 7.11 6.05 13.08
CA GLU A 91 6.61 6.78 14.25
C GLU A 91 5.21 7.36 13.97
N GLY A 92 4.31 7.19 14.95
CA GLY A 92 2.93 7.70 14.86
C GLY A 92 2.08 7.05 13.75
N TRP A 93 2.51 5.94 13.14
CA TRP A 93 1.80 5.33 12.00
C TRP A 93 0.34 4.98 12.32
N LEU A 94 0.06 4.43 13.51
CA LEU A 94 -1.31 4.13 13.96
C LEU A 94 -2.13 5.41 14.05
N THR A 95 -1.63 6.43 14.73
CA THR A 95 -2.32 7.73 14.85
C THR A 95 -2.63 8.30 13.48
N LEU A 96 -1.69 8.27 12.53
CA LEU A 96 -1.90 8.79 11.19
C LEU A 96 -2.97 8.03 10.39
N LEU A 97 -3.15 6.73 10.65
CA LEU A 97 -4.18 5.90 10.03
C LEU A 97 -5.54 6.00 10.73
N THR A 98 -5.57 6.09 12.07
CA THR A 98 -6.81 6.12 12.86
C THR A 98 -7.43 7.51 12.97
N SER A 99 -6.63 8.58 12.84
CA SER A 99 -7.11 9.97 12.77
C SER A 99 -7.98 10.24 11.53
N TYR A 100 -7.95 9.33 10.56
CA TYR A 100 -8.74 9.36 9.35
C TYR A 100 -9.82 8.27 9.39
N SER A 101 -10.57 8.19 10.50
CA SER A 101 -11.86 7.50 10.47
C SER A 101 -12.83 8.40 9.72
N ALA A 102 -13.28 7.99 8.54
CA ALA A 102 -14.26 8.74 7.78
C ALA A 102 -15.52 9.00 8.64
N PRO A 103 -16.07 10.23 8.66
CA PRO A 103 -17.38 10.45 9.21
C PRO A 103 -18.41 9.78 8.29
N GLY A 104 -19.11 8.76 8.78
CA GLY A 104 -20.39 8.33 8.20
C GLY A 104 -20.46 6.93 7.60
N LEU A 105 -20.24 5.89 8.40
CA LEU A 105 -21.07 4.67 8.31
C LEU A 105 -21.99 4.62 9.54
N GLY A 106 -22.89 5.61 9.61
CA GLY A 106 -23.95 5.69 10.61
C GLY A 106 -25.28 5.26 10.01
N GLN A 107 -25.69 4.02 10.30
CA GLN A 107 -27.04 3.46 10.21
C GLN A 107 -27.85 3.69 8.91
N GLN A 108 -27.84 2.70 8.01
CA GLN A 108 -29.11 2.33 7.36
C GLN A 108 -30.04 1.80 8.48
N ARG A 109 -30.99 2.64 8.90
CA ARG A 109 -32.14 2.17 9.66
C ARG A 109 -32.91 1.21 8.74
N ASN A 110 -32.91 -0.08 9.09
CA ASN A 110 -33.96 -1.00 8.66
C ASN A 110 -35.28 -0.48 9.22
N THR A 111 -35.97 0.39 8.48
CA THR A 111 -37.42 0.53 8.63
C THR A 111 -38.03 -0.71 8.00
N GLY A 112 -38.16 -1.77 8.79
CA GLY A 112 -38.99 -2.91 8.43
C GLY A 112 -40.39 -2.40 8.11
N ALA A 113 -40.77 -2.49 6.85
CA ALA A 113 -42.16 -2.42 6.46
C ALA A 113 -42.86 -3.66 7.03
N SER A 114 -43.78 -3.43 7.96
CA SER A 114 -44.77 -4.41 8.39
C SER A 114 -46.00 -3.65 8.86
N ARG A 115 -46.91 -3.39 7.92
CA ARG A 115 -48.31 -3.82 7.92
C ARG A 115 -49.05 -3.21 6.73
#